data_AF-A0A1J4JIS9-F1
#
_entry.id   AF-A0A1J4JIS9-F1
#
_cell.length_a   1.000
_cell.length_b   1.000
_cell.length_c   1.000
_cell.angle_alpha   90.00
_cell.angle_beta   90.00
_cell.angle_gamma   90.00
#
_symmetry.space_group_name_H-M   'P 1'
#
loop_
_entity.id
_entity.type
_entity.pdbx_description
1 polymer ?
#
loop_
_entity_poly.entity_id
_entity_poly.type
_entity_poly.pdbx_seq_one_letter_code
_entity_poly.pdbx_strand_id
1 'polypeptide(L)'
;MSAKSDWPKKALQCLKTSSRVDLEGEHIDDLSRLGSLNLMRQLNLSYVQISTLSGLKPQPNLETFIADGSQIANFMNFSSITNIRRLSLINTPVSRDPHFLLSALIACPNLTSVNGKMIPSSVRQRAQNYPEVGRLLINAGWMAEAQIPTDDEFTSLCDKYQVDFGHSENNQNEEEEDDVDHFEEILASFYQKHDKLVLFMKRRCGFLPQEEEEEEEEEEEDFRNELEISSNGSETKLNDFDLDDDQQPPLVERLAEVLRENGIEFDQNDIHSSILNVVQELCNETEQQKISSIMEESDSKSEGQT
;
A
#
# COMPACT_ATOMS: atom_id res chain seq x y z
N MET A 1 14.57 24.58 41.65
CA MET A 1 13.26 24.46 40.96
C MET A 1 13.56 24.20 39.50
N SER A 2 13.52 22.95 39.06
CA SER A 2 13.75 22.63 37.65
C SER A 2 12.51 23.10 36.88
N ALA A 3 12.68 24.01 35.93
CA ALA A 3 11.60 24.41 35.05
C ALA A 3 11.08 23.14 34.35
N LYS A 4 9.77 22.85 34.45
CA LYS A 4 9.16 21.79 33.63
C LYS A 4 9.48 22.13 32.17
N SER A 5 10.27 21.29 31.50
CA SER A 5 10.56 21.49 30.08
C SER A 5 9.24 21.45 29.31
N ASP A 6 9.03 22.48 28.50
CA ASP A 6 7.85 22.62 27.63
C ASP A 6 8.18 22.13 26.21
N TRP A 7 8.91 21.01 26.15
CA TRP A 7 9.35 20.38 24.93
C TRP A 7 8.22 20.08 23.92
N PRO A 8 6.95 19.79 24.30
CA PRO A 8 5.90 19.60 23.30
C PRO A 8 5.60 20.91 22.54
N LYS A 9 5.63 22.07 23.22
CA LYS A 9 5.47 23.36 22.53
C LYS A 9 6.65 23.66 21.62
N LYS A 10 7.87 23.27 22.02
CA LYS A 10 9.07 23.37 21.15
C LYS A 10 8.88 22.53 19.89
N ALA A 11 8.41 21.29 20.01
CA ALA A 11 8.12 20.43 18.86
C ALA A 11 7.11 21.07 17.89
N LEU A 12 6.00 21.60 18.41
CA LEU A 12 5.01 22.31 17.60
C LEU A 12 5.58 23.58 16.95
N GLN A 13 6.49 24.28 17.64
CA GLN A 13 7.14 25.46 17.10
C GLN A 13 8.09 25.11 15.94
N CYS A 14 8.83 24.00 16.04
CA CYS A 14 9.63 23.50 14.94
C CYS A 14 8.75 23.25 13.69
N LEU A 15 7.60 22.60 13.88
CA LEU A 15 6.66 22.28 12.81
C LEU A 15 6.05 23.49 12.09
N LYS A 16 5.98 24.66 12.74
CA LYS A 16 5.56 25.91 12.06
C LYS A 16 6.56 26.38 11.02
N THR A 17 7.81 25.95 11.13
CA THR A 17 8.94 26.46 10.31
C THR A 17 9.55 25.38 9.42
N SER A 18 9.41 24.10 9.77
CA SER A 18 10.01 22.97 9.05
C SER A 18 9.31 21.66 9.41
N SER A 19 9.46 20.62 8.58
CA SER A 19 9.02 19.25 8.90
C SER A 19 9.97 18.50 9.84
N ARG A 20 10.94 19.20 10.44
CA ARG A 20 11.96 18.63 11.35
C ARG A 20 11.67 19.04 12.79
N VAL A 21 11.55 18.07 13.69
CA VAL A 21 11.40 18.30 15.12
C VAL A 21 12.72 17.96 15.82
N ASP A 22 13.31 18.97 16.46
CA ASP A 22 14.58 18.83 17.18
C ASP A 22 14.39 19.03 18.69
N LEU A 23 14.55 17.95 19.43
CA LEU A 23 14.41 17.87 20.88
C LEU A 23 15.71 17.38 21.54
N GLU A 24 16.85 17.59 20.87
CA GLU A 24 18.16 17.23 21.40
C GLU A 24 18.38 17.81 22.81
N GLY A 25 18.82 16.95 23.74
CA GLY A 25 19.13 17.32 25.12
C GLY A 25 17.92 17.73 25.97
N GLU A 26 16.69 17.64 25.45
CA GLU A 26 15.50 17.95 26.22
C GLU A 26 15.23 16.90 27.31
N HIS A 27 14.62 17.35 28.41
CA HIS A 27 14.13 16.42 29.43
C HIS A 27 12.72 15.96 29.07
N ILE A 28 12.66 14.82 28.37
CA ILE A 28 11.40 14.17 27.97
C ILE A 28 10.98 13.20 29.07
N ASP A 29 9.85 13.50 29.69
CA ASP A 29 9.22 12.73 30.75
C ASP A 29 8.22 11.69 30.20
N ASP A 30 7.47 12.06 29.16
CA ASP A 30 6.42 11.22 28.59
C ASP A 30 6.20 11.51 27.10
N LEU A 31 6.65 10.61 26.22
CA LEU A 31 6.51 10.75 24.77
C LEU A 31 5.04 10.81 24.29
N SER A 32 4.07 10.37 25.09
CA SER A 32 2.65 10.45 24.73
C SER A 32 2.16 11.88 24.51
N ARG A 33 2.83 12.85 25.16
CA ARG A 33 2.54 14.29 25.05
C ARG A 33 2.89 14.89 23.69
N LEU A 34 3.68 14.20 22.85
CA LEU A 34 3.99 14.67 21.50
C LEU A 34 2.75 14.57 20.58
N GLY A 35 1.85 13.63 20.85
CA GLY A 35 0.74 13.30 19.96
C GLY A 35 1.20 12.71 18.63
N SER A 36 0.29 12.59 17.67
CA SER A 36 0.61 12.19 16.30
C SER A 36 0.82 13.45 15.44
N LEU A 37 1.99 13.57 14.81
CA LEU A 37 2.40 14.76 14.07
C LEU A 37 2.55 14.44 12.57
N ASN A 38 1.45 14.57 11.83
CA ASN A 38 1.39 14.20 10.40
C ASN A 38 2.37 14.97 9.50
N LEU A 39 2.86 16.15 9.92
CA LEU A 39 3.80 16.96 9.13
C LEU A 39 5.28 16.64 9.43
N MET A 40 5.55 15.82 10.44
CA MET A 40 6.92 15.53 10.89
C MET A 40 7.57 14.47 9.99
N ARG A 41 8.66 14.87 9.32
CA ARG A 41 9.49 14.02 8.45
C ARG A 41 10.79 13.59 9.14
N GLN A 42 11.27 14.37 10.11
CA GLN A 42 12.47 14.08 10.88
C GLN A 42 12.27 14.36 12.36
N LEU A 43 12.76 13.46 13.21
CA LEU A 43 12.73 13.59 14.66
C LEU A 43 14.14 13.32 15.22
N ASN A 44 14.66 14.29 15.98
CA ASN A 44 15.92 14.19 16.71
C ASN A 44 15.65 14.17 18.24
N LEU A 45 16.00 13.06 18.88
CA LEU A 45 15.95 12.82 20.33
C LEU A 45 17.36 12.53 20.90
N SER A 46 18.40 13.06 20.26
CA SER A 46 19.78 12.83 20.72
C SER A 46 20.01 13.39 22.13
N TYR A 47 20.83 12.70 22.92
CA TYR A 47 21.14 13.06 24.31
C TYR A 47 19.92 13.22 25.24
N VAL A 48 18.80 12.59 24.90
CA VAL A 48 17.60 12.52 25.75
C VAL A 48 17.67 11.27 26.65
N GLN A 49 17.15 11.37 27.87
CA GLN A 49 17.09 10.27 28.85
C GLN A 49 15.90 9.30 28.62
N ILE A 50 15.71 8.85 27.38
CA ILE A 50 14.72 7.81 27.04
C ILE A 50 15.40 6.47 26.77
N SER A 51 14.78 5.38 27.22
CA SER A 51 15.25 4.01 27.00
C SER A 51 14.46 3.22 25.97
N THR A 52 13.25 3.69 25.63
CA THR A 52 12.35 3.12 24.62
C THR A 52 11.50 4.24 24.02
N LEU A 53 10.69 3.93 23.02
CA LEU A 53 9.70 4.86 22.47
C LEU A 53 8.33 4.73 23.16
N SER A 54 8.24 4.08 24.32
CA SER A 54 6.96 3.84 25.00
C SER A 54 6.13 5.11 25.14
N GLY A 55 4.84 5.01 24.85
CA GLY A 55 3.90 6.14 24.86
C GLY A 55 3.88 6.98 23.58
N LEU A 56 4.91 6.89 22.72
CA LEU A 56 4.91 7.61 21.44
C LEU A 56 3.75 7.13 20.55
N LYS A 57 2.92 8.08 20.12
CA LYS A 57 1.82 7.82 19.18
C LYS A 57 2.38 7.64 17.75
N PRO A 58 1.63 6.97 16.84
CA PRO A 58 2.07 6.77 15.47
C PRO A 58 2.48 8.08 14.77
N GLN A 59 3.61 8.05 14.06
CA GLN A 59 4.13 9.16 13.26
C GLN A 59 4.17 8.72 11.79
N PRO A 60 3.03 8.80 11.07
CA PRO A 60 2.84 8.10 9.80
C PRO A 60 3.80 8.56 8.69
N ASN A 61 4.25 9.80 8.74
CA ASN A 61 5.10 10.42 7.73
C ASN A 61 6.57 10.56 8.16
N LEU A 62 6.97 9.97 9.29
CA LEU A 62 8.35 10.08 9.75
C LEU A 62 9.29 9.26 8.85
N GLU A 63 10.32 9.91 8.31
CA GLU A 63 11.30 9.28 7.41
C GLU A 63 12.68 9.12 8.07
N THR A 64 13.01 9.98 9.02
CA THR A 64 14.33 10.01 9.67
C THR A 64 14.18 10.11 11.18
N PHE A 65 14.74 9.13 11.88
CA PHE A 65 14.79 9.11 13.34
C PHE A 65 16.24 9.10 13.82
N ILE A 66 16.57 10.00 14.73
CA ILE A 66 17.92 10.18 15.29
C ILE A 66 17.76 10.20 16.82
N ALA A 67 18.48 9.36 17.54
CA ALA A 67 18.52 9.37 19.00
C ALA A 67 19.91 8.99 19.51
N ASP A 68 20.93 9.63 18.94
CA ASP A 68 22.33 9.37 19.28
C ASP A 68 22.62 9.76 20.74
N GLY A 69 23.42 8.97 21.45
CA GLY A 69 23.77 9.21 22.85
C GLY A 69 22.60 9.14 23.84
N SER A 70 21.42 8.68 23.40
CA SER A 70 20.28 8.36 24.27
C SER A 70 20.49 7.03 25.01
N GLN A 71 19.53 6.63 25.84
CA GLN A 71 19.59 5.38 26.61
C GLN A 71 18.79 4.25 25.96
N ILE A 72 18.46 4.35 24.66
CA ILE A 72 17.67 3.34 23.95
C ILE A 72 18.36 1.98 24.01
N ALA A 73 17.68 1.00 24.61
CA ALA A 73 18.23 -0.33 24.88
C ALA A 73 17.60 -1.44 24.03
N ASN A 74 16.42 -1.21 23.46
CA ASN A 74 15.72 -2.11 22.55
C ASN A 74 14.79 -1.31 21.63
N PHE A 75 14.03 -2.02 20.79
CA PHE A 75 13.11 -1.42 19.82
C PHE A 75 11.65 -1.40 20.30
N MET A 76 11.43 -1.36 21.62
CA MET A 76 10.09 -1.31 22.17
C MET A 76 9.34 -0.06 21.69
N ASN A 77 8.11 -0.26 21.22
CA ASN A 77 7.21 0.73 20.62
C ASN A 77 7.71 1.37 19.30
N PHE A 78 8.63 0.74 18.57
CA PHE A 78 9.03 1.21 17.23
C PHE A 78 7.95 1.03 16.16
N SER A 79 6.85 0.30 16.45
CA SER A 79 5.66 0.29 15.60
C SER A 79 5.03 1.69 15.44
N SER A 80 5.36 2.64 16.32
CA SER A 80 4.96 4.04 16.18
C SER A 80 5.67 4.76 15.02
N ILE A 81 6.77 4.23 14.49
CA ILE A 81 7.62 4.87 13.47
C ILE A 81 8.01 3.90 12.33
N THR A 82 7.13 2.98 11.94
CA THR A 82 7.41 1.91 10.95
C THR A 82 7.90 2.39 9.58
N ASN A 83 7.54 3.61 9.16
CA ASN A 83 7.82 4.14 7.82
C ASN A 83 9.20 4.81 7.69
N ILE A 84 10.03 4.80 8.73
CA ILE A 84 11.35 5.44 8.66
C ILE A 84 12.26 4.76 7.63
N ARG A 85 13.02 5.59 6.90
CA ARG A 85 14.04 5.16 5.94
C ARG A 85 15.45 5.29 6.50
N ARG A 86 15.66 6.22 7.44
CA ARG A 86 16.96 6.50 8.05
C ARG A 86 16.86 6.45 9.56
N LEU A 87 17.76 5.68 10.17
CA LEU A 87 17.86 5.52 11.62
C LEU A 87 19.27 5.85 12.10
N SER A 88 19.40 6.63 13.17
CA SER A 88 20.66 6.81 13.88
C SER A 88 20.48 6.58 15.38
N LEU A 89 21.26 5.63 15.91
CA LEU A 89 21.28 5.22 17.31
C LEU A 89 22.73 5.08 17.80
N ILE A 90 23.62 5.94 17.32
CA ILE A 90 25.05 5.91 17.66
C ILE A 90 25.20 6.15 19.17
N ASN A 91 26.12 5.44 19.82
CA ASN A 91 26.39 5.56 21.25
C ASN A 91 25.18 5.26 22.17
N THR A 92 24.26 4.41 21.73
CA THR A 92 23.16 3.89 22.56
C THR A 92 23.48 2.49 23.07
N PRO A 93 22.86 2.01 24.17
CA PRO A 93 23.00 0.63 24.61
C PRO A 93 22.64 -0.39 23.51
N VAL A 94 21.54 -0.17 22.76
CA VAL A 94 21.11 -1.10 21.70
C VAL A 94 22.13 -1.23 20.57
N SER A 95 22.88 -0.16 20.25
CA SER A 95 23.89 -0.19 19.19
C SER A 95 25.09 -1.11 19.46
N ARG A 96 25.25 -1.58 20.71
CA ARG A 96 26.28 -2.54 21.10
C ARG A 96 25.85 -3.99 20.88
N ASP A 97 24.57 -4.23 20.63
CA ASP A 97 24.04 -5.56 20.36
C ASP A 97 24.47 -6.04 18.96
N PRO A 98 25.01 -7.27 18.81
CA PRO A 98 25.43 -7.81 17.51
C PRO A 98 24.29 -7.92 16.48
N HIS A 99 23.06 -8.10 16.94
CA HIS A 99 21.85 -8.27 16.13
C HIS A 99 20.99 -7.01 16.08
N PHE A 100 21.52 -5.88 16.54
CA PHE A 100 20.90 -4.55 16.46
C PHE A 100 20.32 -4.26 15.08
N LEU A 101 21.12 -4.46 14.01
CA LEU A 101 20.70 -4.12 12.65
C LEU A 101 19.56 -5.01 12.16
N LEU A 102 19.57 -6.29 12.55
CA LEU A 102 18.52 -7.24 12.23
C LEU A 102 17.21 -6.84 12.94
N SER A 103 17.29 -6.57 14.24
CA SER A 103 16.15 -6.15 15.06
C SER A 103 15.55 -4.82 14.57
N ALA A 104 16.40 -3.85 14.22
CA ALA A 104 15.98 -2.58 13.64
C ALA A 104 15.17 -2.77 12.36
N LEU A 105 15.61 -3.70 11.50
CA LEU A 105 14.99 -3.94 10.20
C LEU A 105 13.67 -4.71 10.31
N ILE A 106 13.55 -5.62 11.28
CA ILE A 106 12.28 -6.29 11.56
C ILE A 106 11.27 -5.29 12.16
N ALA A 107 11.72 -4.39 13.04
CA ALA A 107 10.87 -3.33 13.60
C ALA A 107 10.43 -2.30 12.54
N CYS A 108 11.33 -1.94 11.62
CA CYS A 108 11.11 -0.93 10.59
C CYS A 108 11.55 -1.46 9.21
N PRO A 109 10.66 -2.14 8.45
CA PRO A 109 11.03 -2.85 7.22
C PRO A 109 11.53 -1.94 6.08
N ASN A 110 11.11 -0.67 6.11
CA ASN A 110 11.41 0.32 5.08
C ASN A 110 12.77 1.03 5.26
N LEU A 111 13.57 0.64 6.26
CA LEU A 111 14.89 1.22 6.49
C LEU A 111 15.81 0.99 5.29
N THR A 112 16.50 2.04 4.85
CA THR A 112 17.53 2.00 3.81
C THR A 112 18.93 2.16 4.38
N SER A 113 19.06 2.94 5.46
CA SER A 113 20.34 3.18 6.13
C SER A 113 20.21 3.29 7.64
N VAL A 114 21.24 2.81 8.34
CA VAL A 114 21.37 2.87 9.80
C VAL A 114 22.77 3.39 10.15
N ASN A 115 22.84 4.37 11.04
CA ASN A 115 24.09 5.03 11.47
C ASN A 115 24.95 5.51 10.28
N GLY A 116 24.30 6.06 9.25
CA GLY A 116 24.94 6.58 8.04
C GLY A 116 25.45 5.51 7.06
N LYS A 117 25.19 4.22 7.31
CA LYS A 117 25.58 3.11 6.43
C LYS A 117 24.35 2.49 5.78
N MET A 118 24.45 2.11 4.51
CA MET A 118 23.39 1.36 3.85
C MET A 118 23.25 -0.03 4.47
N ILE A 119 22.01 -0.53 4.55
CA ILE A 119 21.74 -1.87 5.04
C ILE A 119 22.14 -2.90 3.96
N PRO A 120 22.98 -3.90 4.29
CA PRO A 120 23.31 -4.98 3.35
C PRO A 120 22.08 -5.83 2.98
N SER A 121 21.99 -6.26 1.72
CA SER A 121 20.89 -7.10 1.22
C SER A 121 20.74 -8.42 1.99
N SER A 122 21.84 -8.99 2.49
CA SER A 122 21.82 -10.22 3.29
C SER A 122 21.08 -10.06 4.62
N VAL A 123 21.18 -8.90 5.26
CA VAL A 123 20.46 -8.61 6.51
C VAL A 123 18.97 -8.39 6.21
N ARG A 124 18.66 -7.75 5.08
CA ARG A 124 17.29 -7.59 4.59
C ARG A 124 16.59 -8.91 4.34
N GLN A 125 17.25 -9.82 3.63
CA GLN A 125 16.70 -11.16 3.38
C GLN A 125 16.46 -11.92 4.69
N ARG A 126 17.40 -11.84 5.65
CA ARG A 126 17.22 -12.46 6.96
C ARG A 126 16.03 -11.88 7.73
N ALA A 127 15.85 -10.55 7.71
CA ALA A 127 14.72 -9.90 8.36
C ALA A 127 13.37 -10.30 7.73
N GLN A 128 13.32 -10.50 6.42
CA GLN A 128 12.10 -10.96 5.71
C GLN A 128 11.67 -12.38 6.09
N ASN A 129 12.61 -13.22 6.55
CA ASN A 129 12.30 -14.57 7.00
C ASN A 129 11.68 -14.62 8.41
N TYR A 130 11.66 -13.50 9.14
CA TYR A 130 11.01 -13.46 10.45
C TYR A 130 9.49 -13.36 10.29
N PRO A 131 8.71 -14.21 10.99
CA PRO A 131 7.26 -14.11 11.00
C PRO A 131 6.78 -12.86 11.74
N GLU A 132 5.49 -12.54 11.57
CA GLU A 132 4.85 -11.38 12.18
C GLU A 132 5.01 -11.32 13.70
N VAL A 133 4.95 -12.46 14.37
CA VAL A 133 5.18 -12.59 15.81
C VAL A 133 6.53 -12.03 16.23
N GLY A 134 7.57 -12.16 15.41
CA GLY A 134 8.88 -11.58 15.66
C GLY A 134 8.84 -10.05 15.71
N ARG A 135 8.05 -9.42 14.84
CA ARG A 135 7.84 -7.96 14.84
C ARG A 135 7.12 -7.50 16.10
N LEU A 136 6.09 -8.23 16.52
CA LEU A 136 5.34 -7.93 17.75
C LEU A 136 6.22 -8.06 19.00
N LEU A 137 7.02 -9.13 19.08
CA LEU A 137 7.96 -9.35 20.17
C LEU A 137 9.02 -8.25 20.24
N ILE A 138 9.59 -7.84 19.09
CA ILE A 138 10.54 -6.72 19.05
C ILE A 138 9.87 -5.42 19.52
N ASN A 139 8.62 -5.19 19.11
CA ASN A 139 7.85 -4.05 19.58
C ASN A 139 7.54 -4.11 21.09
N ALA A 140 7.54 -5.31 21.69
CA ALA A 140 7.45 -5.54 23.13
C ALA A 140 8.82 -5.47 23.85
N GLY A 141 9.91 -5.29 23.11
CA GLY A 141 11.26 -5.10 23.65
C GLY A 141 12.17 -6.32 23.61
N TRP A 142 11.75 -7.41 22.96
CA TRP A 142 12.65 -8.50 22.58
C TRP A 142 13.66 -8.03 21.51
N MET A 143 14.79 -8.71 21.43
CA MET A 143 15.85 -8.45 20.45
C MET A 143 16.07 -9.71 19.63
N ALA A 144 16.11 -9.58 18.31
CA ALA A 144 16.29 -10.71 17.41
C ALA A 144 17.63 -11.41 17.66
N GLU A 145 17.63 -12.72 17.47
CA GLU A 145 18.82 -13.55 17.68
C GLU A 145 19.44 -13.99 16.34
N ALA A 146 20.58 -14.68 16.40
CA ALA A 146 21.26 -15.15 15.20
C ALA A 146 20.42 -16.13 14.39
N GLN A 147 19.71 -17.01 15.10
CA GLN A 147 18.81 -18.02 14.56
C GLN A 147 17.38 -17.52 14.74
N ILE A 148 16.53 -17.80 13.76
CA ILE A 148 15.10 -17.53 13.88
C ILE A 148 14.55 -18.56 14.86
N PRO A 149 13.85 -18.13 15.93
CA PRO A 149 13.23 -19.05 16.87
C PRO A 149 12.26 -20.02 16.18
N THR A 150 12.06 -21.20 16.76
CA THR A 150 10.99 -22.11 16.34
C THR A 150 9.63 -21.61 16.82
N ASP A 151 8.54 -22.19 16.33
CA ASP A 151 7.19 -21.79 16.72
C ASP A 151 6.92 -22.00 18.23
N ASP A 152 7.47 -23.07 18.82
CA ASP A 152 7.40 -23.33 20.27
C ASP A 152 8.20 -22.29 21.08
N GLU A 153 9.35 -21.86 20.56
CA GLU A 153 10.17 -20.82 21.18
C GLU A 153 9.48 -19.45 21.06
N PHE A 154 8.86 -19.15 19.92
CA PHE A 154 8.04 -17.95 19.74
C PHE A 154 6.86 -17.94 20.70
N THR A 155 6.16 -19.07 20.88
CA THR A 155 5.09 -19.21 21.87
C THR A 155 5.59 -18.88 23.28
N SER A 156 6.73 -19.46 23.67
CA SER A 156 7.36 -19.20 24.97
C SER A 156 7.78 -17.72 25.13
N LEU A 157 8.23 -17.09 24.05
CA LEU A 157 8.57 -15.67 24.02
C LEU A 157 7.32 -14.79 24.13
N CYS A 158 6.22 -15.13 23.45
CA CYS A 158 4.94 -14.43 23.54
C CYS A 158 4.45 -14.38 24.98
N ASP A 159 4.45 -15.50 25.69
CA ASP A 159 4.10 -15.57 27.11
C ASP A 159 5.02 -14.67 27.97
N LYS A 160 6.34 -14.74 27.73
CA LYS A 160 7.34 -13.98 28.48
C LYS A 160 7.18 -12.46 28.31
N TYR A 161 6.91 -12.01 27.09
CA TYR A 161 6.76 -10.59 26.75
C TYR A 161 5.31 -10.11 26.79
N GLN A 162 4.36 -10.99 27.16
CA GLN A 162 2.92 -10.71 27.22
C GLN A 162 2.37 -10.21 25.88
N VAL A 163 2.80 -10.84 24.79
CA VAL A 163 2.32 -10.58 23.44
C VAL A 163 1.23 -11.59 23.13
N ASP A 164 0.03 -11.09 22.84
CA ASP A 164 -1.07 -11.91 22.35
C ASP A 164 -0.88 -12.12 20.84
N PHE A 165 -0.37 -13.28 20.47
CA PHE A 165 -0.28 -13.72 19.09
C PHE A 165 -1.12 -14.99 18.99
N GLY A 166 -2.33 -14.84 18.43
CA GLY A 166 -3.34 -15.89 18.40
C GLY A 166 -2.74 -17.23 18.03
N HIS A 167 -2.75 -18.17 18.98
CA HIS A 167 -2.46 -19.55 18.67
C HIS A 167 -3.53 -20.01 17.68
N SER A 168 -3.14 -20.22 16.42
CA SER A 168 -3.82 -21.21 15.60
C SER A 168 -3.68 -22.51 16.38
N GLU A 169 -4.75 -22.93 17.04
CA GLU A 169 -4.82 -24.27 17.59
C GLU A 169 -4.47 -25.24 16.47
N ASN A 170 -3.56 -26.16 16.76
CA ASN A 170 -3.25 -27.30 15.91
C ASN A 170 -4.56 -28.02 15.48
N ASN A 171 -5.09 -27.72 14.30
CA ASN A 171 -5.85 -28.70 13.53
C ASN A 171 -4.89 -29.37 12.55
N GLN A 172 -4.25 -30.44 13.03
CA GLN A 172 -3.95 -31.53 12.14
C GLN A 172 -5.29 -32.07 11.61
N ASN A 173 -5.48 -31.97 10.30
CA ASN A 173 -6.64 -32.41 9.52
C ASN A 173 -7.84 -31.47 9.58
N GLU A 174 -7.86 -30.47 8.70
CA GLU A 174 -9.06 -30.02 8.00
C GLU A 174 -8.59 -29.35 6.70
N GLU A 175 -9.30 -29.65 5.63
CA GLU A 175 -8.84 -29.66 4.25
C GLU A 175 -8.68 -28.25 3.66
N GLU A 176 -7.77 -28.12 2.69
CA GLU A 176 -7.61 -26.98 1.79
C GLU A 176 -8.83 -26.81 0.84
N GLU A 177 -10.06 -27.00 1.34
CA GLU A 177 -11.31 -26.90 0.54
C GLU A 177 -12.01 -25.54 0.73
N ASP A 178 -11.93 -24.89 1.90
CA ASP A 178 -12.75 -23.69 2.18
C ASP A 178 -12.27 -22.40 1.47
N ASP A 179 -11.00 -22.28 1.09
CA ASP A 179 -10.48 -21.07 0.40
C ASP A 179 -10.72 -21.09 -1.12
N VAL A 180 -10.84 -22.27 -1.73
CA VAL A 180 -11.09 -22.40 -3.17
C VAL A 180 -12.57 -22.12 -3.48
N ASP A 181 -13.48 -22.67 -2.68
CA ASP A 181 -14.92 -22.45 -2.85
C ASP A 181 -15.28 -20.98 -2.62
N HIS A 182 -14.66 -20.31 -1.65
CA HIS A 182 -14.87 -18.88 -1.42
C HIS A 182 -14.37 -18.02 -2.60
N PHE A 183 -13.22 -18.38 -3.19
CA PHE A 183 -12.70 -17.68 -4.36
C PHE A 183 -13.52 -17.93 -5.62
N GLU A 184 -14.00 -19.16 -5.84
CA GLU A 184 -14.89 -19.50 -6.95
C GLU A 184 -16.25 -18.79 -6.83
N GLU A 185 -16.79 -18.67 -5.61
CA GLU A 185 -18.04 -17.93 -5.35
C GLU A 185 -17.86 -16.43 -5.61
N ILE A 186 -16.73 -15.85 -5.18
CA ILE A 186 -16.37 -14.46 -5.49
C ILE A 186 -16.22 -14.29 -7.01
N LEU A 187 -15.46 -15.14 -7.70
CA LEU A 187 -15.29 -15.08 -9.15
C LEU A 187 -16.62 -15.20 -9.88
N ALA A 188 -17.48 -16.13 -9.48
CA ALA A 188 -18.82 -16.29 -10.05
C ALA A 188 -19.66 -15.01 -9.86
N SER A 189 -19.57 -14.35 -8.71
CA SER A 189 -20.24 -13.07 -8.46
C SER A 189 -19.72 -11.96 -9.39
N PHE A 190 -18.41 -11.91 -9.65
CA PHE A 190 -17.80 -10.94 -10.57
C PHE A 190 -18.21 -11.21 -12.02
N TYR A 191 -18.21 -12.47 -12.47
CA TYR A 191 -18.67 -12.83 -13.81
C TYR A 191 -20.16 -12.53 -14.01
N GLN A 192 -21.00 -12.81 -13.01
CA GLN A 192 -22.42 -12.49 -13.08
C GLN A 192 -22.67 -10.98 -13.14
N LYS A 193 -21.92 -10.18 -12.35
CA LYS A 193 -21.98 -8.71 -12.42
C LYS A 193 -21.46 -8.18 -13.76
N HIS A 194 -20.40 -8.78 -14.31
CA HIS A 194 -19.87 -8.44 -15.62
C HIS A 194 -20.89 -8.71 -16.73
N ASP A 195 -21.53 -9.88 -16.73
CA ASP A 195 -22.51 -10.25 -17.75
C ASP A 195 -23.74 -9.35 -17.70
N LYS A 196 -24.22 -8.99 -16.50
CA LYS A 196 -25.28 -7.98 -16.34
C LYS A 196 -24.87 -6.63 -16.92
N LEU A 197 -23.67 -6.15 -16.64
CA LEU A 197 -23.16 -4.89 -17.17
C LEU A 197 -23.01 -4.92 -18.70
N VAL A 198 -22.47 -6.01 -19.24
CA VAL A 198 -22.32 -6.20 -20.69
C VAL A 198 -23.69 -6.26 -21.35
N LEU A 199 -24.68 -6.92 -20.74
CA LEU A 199 -26.04 -6.98 -21.25
C LEU A 199 -26.69 -5.59 -21.25
N PHE A 200 -26.56 -4.86 -20.14
CA PHE A 200 -27.02 -3.47 -20.01
C PHE A 200 -26.40 -2.58 -21.09
N MET A 201 -25.08 -2.65 -21.27
CA MET A 201 -24.37 -1.86 -22.29
C MET A 201 -24.76 -2.27 -23.71
N LYS A 202 -24.97 -3.57 -23.99
CA LYS A 202 -25.47 -4.03 -25.29
C LYS A 202 -26.88 -3.52 -25.58
N ARG A 203 -27.77 -3.47 -24.59
CA ARG A 203 -29.13 -2.90 -24.73
C ARG A 203 -29.08 -1.39 -24.96
N ARG A 204 -28.26 -0.67 -24.19
CA ARG A 204 -28.07 0.79 -24.31
C ARG A 204 -27.42 1.22 -25.64
N CYS A 205 -26.55 0.37 -26.19
CA CYS A 205 -25.94 0.57 -27.51
C CYS A 205 -26.82 0.05 -28.67
N GLY A 206 -28.04 -0.43 -28.40
CA GLY A 206 -29.00 -0.84 -29.43
C GLY A 206 -28.75 -2.22 -30.06
N PHE A 207 -27.87 -3.03 -29.47
CA PHE A 207 -27.60 -4.41 -29.90
C PHE A 207 -28.64 -5.42 -29.41
N LEU A 208 -29.53 -5.04 -28.49
CA LEU A 208 -30.63 -5.86 -27.96
C LEU A 208 -31.92 -5.04 -27.82
N PRO A 209 -33.12 -5.65 -27.93
CA PRO A 209 -34.40 -4.96 -27.79
C PRO A 209 -34.55 -4.37 -26.38
N GLN A 210 -35.06 -3.13 -26.28
CA GLN A 210 -35.46 -2.52 -25.02
C GLN A 210 -36.79 -3.16 -24.57
N GLU A 211 -36.81 -3.71 -23.35
CA GLU A 211 -38.05 -4.16 -22.69
C GLU A 211 -38.49 -3.10 -21.68
N GLU A 212 -39.78 -3.08 -21.36
CA GLU A 212 -40.51 -1.94 -20.76
C GLU A 212 -39.95 -1.48 -19.40
N GLU A 213 -39.92 -0.15 -19.24
CA GLU A 213 -39.17 0.67 -18.25
C GLU A 213 -39.61 0.53 -16.77
N GLU A 214 -40.37 -0.50 -16.38
CA GLU A 214 -40.94 -0.58 -15.02
C GLU A 214 -40.09 -1.36 -13.99
N GLU A 215 -39.08 -2.12 -14.40
CA GLU A 215 -38.16 -2.84 -13.47
C GLU A 215 -36.76 -2.19 -13.37
N GLU A 216 -36.45 -1.14 -14.17
CA GLU A 216 -35.08 -0.59 -14.27
C GLU A 216 -34.71 0.39 -13.13
N GLU A 217 -35.67 1.09 -12.51
CA GLU A 217 -35.35 2.05 -11.43
C GLU A 217 -35.05 1.38 -10.07
N GLU A 218 -35.66 0.23 -9.78
CA GLU A 218 -35.39 -0.51 -8.52
C GLU A 218 -34.04 -1.25 -8.57
N GLU A 219 -33.64 -1.79 -9.72
CA GLU A 219 -32.33 -2.46 -9.87
C GLU A 219 -31.15 -1.47 -9.89
N GLU A 220 -31.32 -0.23 -10.37
CA GLU A 220 -30.27 0.80 -10.34
C GLU A 220 -29.95 1.29 -8.91
N GLU A 221 -30.96 1.45 -8.04
CA GLU A 221 -30.73 1.84 -6.64
C GLU A 221 -30.09 0.70 -5.83
N ASP A 222 -30.52 -0.54 -6.02
CA ASP A 222 -29.92 -1.70 -5.33
C ASP A 222 -28.45 -1.89 -5.74
N PHE A 223 -28.11 -1.68 -7.02
CA PHE A 223 -26.74 -1.79 -7.50
C PHE A 223 -25.82 -0.69 -6.94
N ARG A 224 -26.33 0.55 -6.80
CA ARG A 224 -25.60 1.64 -6.13
C ARG A 224 -25.39 1.37 -4.65
N ASN A 225 -26.42 0.89 -3.96
CA ASN A 225 -26.34 0.59 -2.53
C ASN A 225 -25.37 -0.55 -2.23
N GLU A 226 -25.30 -1.61 -3.05
CA GLU A 226 -24.31 -2.69 -2.87
C GLU A 226 -22.86 -2.22 -3.09
N LEU A 227 -22.62 -1.32 -4.05
CA LEU A 227 -21.30 -0.70 -4.27
C LEU A 227 -20.88 0.19 -3.10
N GLU A 228 -21.82 0.89 -2.47
CA GLU A 228 -21.56 1.72 -1.29
C GLU A 228 -21.33 0.88 -0.02
N ILE A 229 -22.08 -0.21 0.18
CA ILE A 229 -21.94 -1.09 1.36
C ILE A 229 -20.58 -1.83 1.34
N SER A 230 -20.11 -2.24 0.16
CA SER A 230 -18.77 -2.84 0.00
C SER A 230 -17.63 -1.83 0.24
N SER A 231 -17.89 -0.52 0.10
CA SER A 231 -16.89 0.54 0.33
C SER A 231 -16.69 0.92 1.80
N ASN A 232 -17.56 0.48 2.72
CA ASN A 232 -17.47 0.79 4.15
C ASN A 232 -16.72 -0.26 4.99
N GLY A 233 -16.14 -1.27 4.35
CA GLY A 233 -15.21 -2.22 4.95
C GLY A 233 -13.91 -2.26 4.16
N SER A 234 -12.85 -1.66 4.72
CA SER A 234 -11.51 -1.54 4.14
C SER A 234 -11.38 -0.66 2.88
N GLU A 235 -10.91 0.58 3.09
CA GLU A 235 -10.08 1.26 2.09
C GLU A 235 -8.79 0.43 1.89
N THR A 236 -8.88 -0.68 1.16
CA THR A 236 -7.73 -1.16 0.40
C THR A 236 -7.49 -0.14 -0.70
N LYS A 237 -6.60 0.81 -0.41
CA LYS A 237 -5.98 1.65 -1.43
C LYS A 237 -5.28 0.75 -2.44
N LEU A 238 -6.01 0.38 -3.49
CA LEU A 238 -5.48 -0.03 -4.79
C LEU A 238 -4.89 1.23 -5.48
N ASN A 239 -3.93 1.87 -4.82
CA ASN A 239 -3.11 2.94 -5.38
C ASN A 239 -1.67 2.45 -5.62
N ASP A 240 -1.46 1.15 -5.78
CA ASP A 240 -0.17 0.59 -6.19
C ASP A 240 -0.17 0.27 -7.70
N PHE A 241 -0.56 1.28 -8.47
CA PHE A 241 -0.08 1.48 -9.84
C PHE A 241 0.48 2.90 -9.89
N ASP A 242 1.73 3.03 -9.43
CA ASP A 242 2.57 4.19 -9.69
C ASP A 242 2.77 4.32 -11.21
N LEU A 243 1.91 5.13 -11.85
CA LEU A 243 2.23 5.82 -13.08
C LEU A 243 2.12 7.31 -12.75
N ASP A 244 3.25 8.02 -12.87
CA ASP A 244 3.36 9.47 -12.74
C ASP A 244 2.31 10.19 -13.64
N ASP A 245 1.12 10.51 -13.10
CA ASP A 245 0.00 11.09 -13.86
C ASP A 245 -0.07 12.62 -13.78
N ASP A 246 0.73 13.27 -12.94
CA ASP A 246 0.76 14.75 -12.83
C ASP A 246 1.57 15.43 -13.97
N GLN A 247 2.10 14.67 -14.93
CA GLN A 247 2.80 15.20 -16.11
C GLN A 247 2.24 14.67 -17.45
N GLN A 248 1.21 13.81 -17.44
CA GLN A 248 0.65 13.30 -18.69
C GLN A 248 -0.43 14.27 -19.20
N PRO A 249 -0.32 14.77 -20.45
CA PRO A 249 -1.39 15.55 -21.03
C PRO A 249 -2.68 14.70 -21.07
N PRO A 250 -3.87 15.31 -20.93
CA PRO A 250 -5.14 14.61 -20.93
C PRO A 250 -5.22 13.60 -22.08
N LEU A 251 -5.85 12.44 -21.83
CA LEU A 251 -5.98 11.34 -22.80
C LEU A 251 -6.38 11.83 -24.21
N VAL A 252 -7.26 12.83 -24.26
CA VAL A 252 -7.76 13.44 -25.50
C VAL A 252 -6.67 14.17 -26.29
N GLU A 253 -5.74 14.86 -25.62
CA GLU A 253 -4.59 15.50 -26.28
C GLU A 253 -3.58 14.46 -26.79
N ARG A 254 -3.40 13.36 -26.05
CA ARG A 254 -2.55 12.25 -26.49
C ARG A 254 -3.13 11.55 -27.71
N LEU A 255 -4.44 11.31 -27.72
CA LEU A 255 -5.16 10.77 -28.88
C LEU A 255 -5.08 11.72 -30.07
N ALA A 256 -5.21 13.04 -29.84
CA ALA A 256 -5.05 14.06 -30.87
C ALA A 256 -3.66 14.02 -31.52
N GLU A 257 -2.62 13.83 -30.70
CA GLU A 257 -1.23 13.72 -31.18
C GLU A 257 -1.00 12.47 -32.02
N VAL A 258 -1.49 11.31 -31.55
CA VAL A 258 -1.39 10.04 -32.30
C VAL A 258 -2.14 10.12 -33.62
N LEU A 259 -3.34 10.71 -33.65
CA LEU A 259 -4.11 10.88 -34.89
C LEU A 259 -3.38 11.81 -35.88
N ARG A 260 -2.76 12.89 -35.38
CA ARG A 260 -1.96 13.82 -36.20
C ARG A 260 -0.71 13.14 -36.78
N GLU A 261 -0.01 12.32 -36.00
CA GLU A 261 1.15 11.55 -36.47
C GLU A 261 0.78 10.52 -37.55
N ASN A 262 -0.45 9.99 -37.50
CA ASN A 262 -0.99 9.08 -38.51
C ASN A 262 -1.69 9.82 -39.68
N GLY A 263 -1.63 11.16 -39.72
CA GLY A 263 -2.15 11.97 -40.82
C GLY A 263 -3.67 12.10 -40.87
N ILE A 264 -4.37 11.85 -39.77
CA ILE A 264 -5.84 11.90 -39.69
C ILE A 264 -6.27 13.28 -39.21
N GLU A 265 -7.07 13.98 -40.02
CA GLU A 265 -7.57 15.31 -39.70
C GLU A 265 -8.79 15.25 -38.78
N PHE A 266 -8.86 16.16 -37.81
CA PHE A 266 -9.98 16.33 -36.89
C PHE A 266 -10.20 17.84 -36.62
N ASP A 267 -11.42 18.21 -36.21
CA ASP A 267 -11.77 19.62 -35.97
C ASP A 267 -11.13 20.12 -34.65
N GLN A 268 -10.36 21.21 -34.74
CA GLN A 268 -9.68 21.82 -33.60
C GLN A 268 -10.60 22.65 -32.71
N ASN A 269 -11.81 22.99 -33.18
CA ASN A 269 -12.79 23.74 -32.38
C ASN A 269 -13.66 22.82 -31.48
N ASP A 270 -13.75 21.53 -31.81
CA ASP A 270 -14.46 20.51 -31.01
C ASP A 270 -13.65 19.21 -30.97
N ILE A 271 -12.49 19.28 -30.30
CA ILE A 271 -11.50 18.21 -30.24
C ILE A 271 -12.11 16.92 -29.66
N HIS A 272 -12.95 17.03 -28.63
CA HIS A 272 -13.49 15.87 -27.93
C HIS A 272 -14.43 15.05 -28.81
N SER A 273 -15.45 15.69 -29.41
CA SER A 273 -16.45 14.98 -30.22
C SER A 273 -15.85 14.51 -31.55
N SER A 274 -14.94 15.30 -32.13
CA SER A 274 -14.31 14.96 -33.42
C SER A 274 -13.37 13.76 -33.29
N ILE A 275 -12.58 13.67 -32.22
CA ILE A 275 -11.70 12.52 -31.97
C ILE A 275 -12.51 11.25 -31.68
N LEU A 276 -13.59 11.34 -30.90
CA LEU A 276 -14.46 10.19 -30.62
C LEU A 276 -15.06 9.60 -31.90
N ASN A 277 -15.56 10.46 -32.81
CA ASN A 277 -16.10 10.01 -34.09
C ASN A 277 -15.03 9.33 -34.96
N VAL A 278 -13.83 9.93 -35.04
CA VAL A 278 -12.70 9.37 -35.80
C VAL A 278 -12.27 8.00 -35.25
N VAL A 279 -12.13 7.88 -33.93
CA VAL A 279 -11.79 6.60 -33.29
C VAL A 279 -12.87 5.55 -33.56
N GLN A 280 -14.14 5.94 -33.53
CA GLN A 280 -15.25 5.04 -33.80
C GLN A 280 -15.29 4.58 -35.27
N GLU A 281 -14.95 5.45 -36.23
CA GLU A 281 -14.79 5.08 -37.63
C GLU A 281 -13.62 4.10 -37.85
N LEU A 282 -12.45 4.37 -37.26
CA LEU A 282 -11.29 3.47 -37.37
C LEU A 282 -11.57 2.08 -36.80
N CYS A 283 -12.27 1.99 -35.66
CA CYS A 283 -12.69 0.72 -35.08
C CYS A 283 -13.60 -0.05 -36.05
N ASN A 284 -14.58 0.63 -36.63
CA ASN A 284 -15.52 0.02 -37.60
C ASN A 284 -14.79 -0.45 -38.88
N GLU A 285 -13.81 0.31 -39.38
CA GLU A 285 -13.01 -0.10 -40.54
C GLU A 285 -12.15 -1.33 -40.25
N THR A 286 -11.51 -1.42 -39.07
CA THR A 286 -10.76 -2.62 -38.69
C THR A 286 -11.64 -3.85 -38.53
N GLU A 287 -12.89 -3.70 -38.11
CA GLU A 287 -13.85 -4.82 -38.04
C GLU A 287 -14.27 -5.27 -39.45
N GLN A 288 -14.52 -4.34 -40.37
CA GLN A 288 -14.84 -4.68 -41.76
C GLN A 288 -13.66 -5.36 -42.48
N GLN A 289 -12.43 -4.91 -42.24
CA GLN A 289 -11.22 -5.56 -42.77
C GLN A 289 -11.03 -6.96 -42.20
N LYS A 290 -11.26 -7.16 -40.89
CA LYS A 290 -11.21 -8.51 -40.27
C LYS A 290 -12.28 -9.43 -40.85
N ILE A 291 -13.50 -8.94 -41.07
CA ILE A 291 -14.59 -9.72 -41.68
C ILE A 291 -14.26 -10.07 -43.14
N SER A 292 -13.70 -9.13 -43.91
CA SER A 292 -13.26 -9.36 -45.30
C SER A 292 -12.16 -10.41 -45.40
N SER A 293 -11.14 -10.36 -44.53
CA SER A 293 -10.06 -11.37 -44.52
C SER A 293 -10.58 -12.77 -44.17
N ILE A 294 -11.57 -12.89 -43.29
CA ILE A 294 -12.20 -14.17 -42.95
C ILE A 294 -12.99 -14.73 -44.15
N MET A 295 -13.63 -13.86 -44.94
CA MET A 295 -14.34 -14.27 -46.16
C MET A 295 -13.39 -14.73 -47.28
N GLU A 296 -12.26 -14.05 -47.51
CA GLU A 296 -11.27 -14.46 -48.52
C GLU A 296 -10.57 -15.80 -48.18
N GLU A 297 -10.38 -16.12 -46.89
CA GLU A 297 -9.88 -17.44 -46.45
C GLU A 297 -10.91 -18.58 -46.65
N SER A 298 -12.20 -18.24 -46.77
CA SER A 298 -13.27 -19.22 -46.98
C SER A 298 -13.49 -19.57 -48.46
N ASP A 299 -13.28 -18.62 -49.38
CA ASP A 299 -13.37 -18.87 -50.83
C ASP A 299 -12.15 -19.61 -51.39
N SER A 300 -10.95 -19.36 -50.84
CA SER A 300 -9.72 -20.07 -51.24
C SER A 300 -9.69 -21.56 -50.82
N LYS A 301 -10.60 -22.00 -49.93
CA LYS A 301 -10.80 -23.42 -49.59
C LYS A 301 -11.82 -24.13 -50.49
N SER A 302 -12.62 -23.40 -51.28
CA SER A 302 -13.66 -24.00 -52.13
C SER A 302 -13.19 -24.29 -53.56
N GLU A 303 -12.16 -23.61 -54.08
CA GLU A 303 -11.60 -23.86 -55.42
C GLU A 303 -10.54 -24.98 -55.48
N GLY A 304 -10.18 -25.60 -54.36
CA GLY A 304 -9.23 -26.73 -54.29
C GLY A 304 -9.85 -28.13 -54.42
N GLN A 305 -11.17 -28.22 -54.62
CA GLN A 305 -11.90 -29.48 -54.80
C GLN A 305 -12.83 -29.39 -56.01
N THR A 306 -12.24 -29.39 -57.21
CA THR A 306 -12.92 -29.92 -58.41
C THR A 306 -11.97 -30.81 -59.21
#